data_AF-A0A132B631-F1
#
_entry.id   AF-A0A132B631-F1
#
_cell.length_a   1.000
_cell.length_b   1.000
_cell.length_c   1.000
_cell.angle_alpha   90.00
_cell.angle_beta   90.00
_cell.angle_gamma   90.00
#
_symmetry.space_group_name_H-M   'P 1'
#
loop_
_entity.id
_entity.type
_entity.pdbx_description
1 polymer ?
#
loop_
_entity_poly.entity_id
_entity_poly.type
_entity_poly.pdbx_seq_one_letter_code
_entity_poly.pdbx_strand_id
1 'polypeptide(L)'
;MYRWYEESAICYAYLADVPSDDDLQAPESAFSKSRWFSRDWTLQELIAPSQVIFFSNNWKEIGRLRSLFSQVSKISRIDEAVSYDGSNLDMFSIAQRMSRASQRSTTRVEDIAYCLFGIFDVNMPLLYGEGEKAFLRLQEEIMKRSNDQSLFAWTGCIANPPPSSYSGFRED
;
A
#
# COMPACT_ATOMS: atom_id res chain seq x y z
N MET A 1 -13.51 -3.31 -0.72
CA MET A 1 -13.01 -2.05 -0.12
C MET A 1 -12.44 -1.13 -1.19
N TYR A 2 -11.38 -1.51 -1.90
CA TYR A 2 -10.78 -0.70 -2.99
C TYR A 2 -11.77 -0.05 -3.93
N ARG A 3 -12.68 -0.83 -4.52
CA ARG A 3 -13.72 -0.34 -5.44
C ARG A 3 -14.60 0.79 -4.86
N TRP A 4 -14.84 0.79 -3.54
CA TRP A 4 -15.60 1.87 -2.90
C TRP A 4 -14.81 3.18 -2.87
N TYR A 5 -13.48 3.12 -2.71
CA TYR A 5 -12.64 4.30 -2.81
C TYR A 5 -12.48 4.74 -4.27
N GLU A 6 -12.28 3.80 -5.18
CA GLU A 6 -12.20 4.07 -6.63
C GLU A 6 -13.47 4.77 -7.17
N GLU A 7 -14.64 4.26 -6.81
CA GLU A 7 -15.93 4.84 -7.21
C GLU A 7 -16.33 6.06 -6.36
N SER A 8 -15.56 6.43 -5.34
CA SER A 8 -15.85 7.61 -4.51
C SER A 8 -15.50 8.91 -5.24
N ALA A 9 -16.35 9.92 -5.07
CA ALA A 9 -16.04 11.27 -5.56
C ALA A 9 -14.88 11.91 -4.78
N ILE A 10 -14.83 11.67 -3.47
CA ILE A 10 -13.82 12.22 -2.56
C ILE A 10 -13.54 11.20 -1.45
N CYS A 11 -12.26 10.98 -1.15
CA CYS A 11 -11.78 10.29 0.04
C CYS A 11 -11.28 11.31 1.08
N TYR A 12 -11.75 11.19 2.31
CA TYR A 12 -11.30 12.02 3.43
C TYR A 12 -10.31 11.24 4.29
N ALA A 13 -9.07 11.73 4.36
CA ALA A 13 -8.01 11.14 5.16
C ALA A 13 -7.83 11.95 6.45
N TYR A 14 -8.19 11.37 7.59
CA TYR A 14 -8.04 12.00 8.90
C TYR A 14 -6.72 11.58 9.58
N LEU A 15 -5.86 12.55 9.85
CA LEU A 15 -4.53 12.38 10.42
C LEU A 15 -4.54 12.84 11.88
N ALA A 16 -4.86 11.89 12.77
CA ALA A 16 -5.03 12.14 14.20
C ALA A 16 -3.77 12.66 14.92
N ASP A 17 -2.61 12.49 14.31
CA ASP A 17 -1.28 12.85 14.82
C ASP A 17 -0.68 14.09 14.15
N VAL A 18 -1.42 14.79 13.29
CA VAL A 18 -0.95 15.98 12.58
C VAL A 18 -1.69 17.23 13.07
N PRO A 19 -0.98 18.22 13.64
CA PRO A 19 -1.55 19.53 13.97
C PRO A 19 -1.98 20.31 12.72
N SER A 20 -2.98 21.19 12.87
CA SER A 20 -3.47 22.02 11.76
C SER A 20 -2.53 23.14 11.29
N ASP A 21 -1.53 23.46 12.10
CA ASP A 21 -0.52 24.50 11.91
C ASP A 21 0.86 23.92 11.56
N ASP A 22 0.93 22.61 11.27
CA ASP A 22 2.15 21.94 10.85
C ASP A 22 2.68 22.50 9.51
N ASP A 23 4.01 22.59 9.39
CA ASP A 23 4.65 22.92 8.13
C ASP A 23 4.79 21.67 7.27
N LEU A 24 3.77 21.40 6.45
CA LEU A 24 3.68 20.21 5.60
C LEU A 24 4.80 20.07 4.56
N GLN A 25 5.61 21.12 4.34
CA GLN A 25 6.74 21.10 3.41
C GLN A 25 8.06 20.74 4.11
N ALA A 26 8.12 20.85 5.44
CA ALA A 26 9.30 20.51 6.21
C ALA A 26 9.58 18.99 6.12
N PRO A 27 10.84 18.56 5.88
CA PRO A 27 11.20 17.15 5.79
C PRO A 27 10.76 16.32 7.01
N GLU A 28 10.83 16.94 8.19
CA GLU A 28 10.59 16.30 9.49
C GLU A 28 9.24 16.70 10.12
N SER A 29 8.29 17.16 9.29
CA SER A 29 6.94 17.57 9.68
C SER A 29 6.13 16.47 10.36
N ALA A 30 5.11 16.84 11.12
CA ALA A 30 4.19 15.85 11.69
C ALA A 30 3.46 15.09 10.57
N PHE A 31 3.16 15.76 9.47
CA PHE A 31 2.60 15.16 8.27
C PHE A 31 3.49 14.06 7.69
N SER A 32 4.80 14.31 7.49
CA SER A 32 5.71 13.30 6.93
C SER A 32 5.87 12.06 7.81
N LYS A 33 5.69 12.23 9.11
CA LYS A 33 5.79 11.18 10.13
C LYS A 33 4.45 10.57 10.52
N SER A 34 3.35 11.00 9.92
CA SER A 34 2.03 10.54 10.32
C SER A 34 1.92 9.03 10.16
N ARG A 35 1.36 8.38 11.17
CA ARG A 35 1.04 6.95 11.16
C ARG A 35 0.07 6.59 10.04
N TRP A 36 -0.68 7.56 9.50
CA TRP A 36 -1.56 7.30 8.36
C TRP A 36 -0.77 6.74 7.16
N PHE A 37 0.47 7.18 6.93
CA PHE A 37 1.29 6.68 5.81
C PHE A 37 1.85 5.27 6.02
N SER A 38 1.92 4.79 7.26
CA SER A 38 2.47 3.47 7.62
C SER A 38 1.40 2.43 7.96
N ARG A 39 0.11 2.77 7.93
CA ARG A 39 -0.98 1.80 8.09
C ARG A 39 -1.30 1.13 6.76
N ASP A 40 -1.64 -0.15 6.74
CA ASP A 40 -1.75 -0.86 5.45
C ASP A 40 -2.96 -0.47 4.62
N TRP A 41 -4.11 -0.34 5.29
CA TRP A 41 -5.39 -0.04 4.65
C TRP A 41 -5.44 1.34 3.97
N THR A 42 -4.62 2.28 4.44
CA THR A 42 -4.61 3.64 3.90
C THR A 42 -3.92 3.73 2.54
N LEU A 43 -3.31 2.64 2.04
CA LEU A 43 -2.78 2.61 0.68
C LEU A 43 -3.90 2.69 -0.33
N GLN A 44 -4.96 1.94 -0.10
CA GLN A 44 -6.15 1.95 -0.94
C GLN A 44 -6.85 3.31 -0.87
N GLU A 45 -6.92 3.91 0.33
CA GLU A 45 -7.41 5.28 0.52
C GLU A 45 -6.61 6.34 -0.26
N LEU A 46 -5.33 6.06 -0.54
CA LEU A 46 -4.42 6.98 -1.21
C LEU A 46 -4.45 6.83 -2.74
N ILE A 47 -4.49 5.60 -3.25
CA ILE A 47 -4.27 5.33 -4.69
C ILE A 47 -5.54 5.01 -5.46
N ALA A 48 -6.60 4.59 -4.80
CA ALA A 48 -7.86 4.24 -5.48
C ALA A 48 -8.71 5.47 -5.84
N PRO A 49 -8.95 6.44 -4.93
CA PRO A 49 -9.87 7.55 -5.23
C PRO A 49 -9.22 8.60 -6.13
N SER A 50 -10.05 9.27 -6.95
CA SER A 50 -9.60 10.38 -7.80
C SER A 50 -9.24 11.65 -7.02
N GLN A 51 -9.77 11.79 -5.80
CA GLN A 51 -9.51 12.94 -4.92
C GLN A 51 -9.34 12.49 -3.47
N VAL A 52 -8.27 12.97 -2.82
CA VAL A 52 -8.04 12.80 -1.38
C VAL A 52 -7.86 14.16 -0.73
N ILE A 53 -8.58 14.41 0.36
CA ILE A 53 -8.46 15.60 1.20
C ILE A 53 -7.98 15.18 2.59
N PHE A 54 -6.89 15.79 3.04
CA PHE A 54 -6.28 15.53 4.33
C PHE A 54 -6.81 16.47 5.41
N PHE A 55 -7.16 15.90 6.55
CA PHE A 55 -7.66 16.60 7.73
C PHE A 55 -6.72 16.37 8.92
N SER A 56 -6.41 17.43 9.66
CA SER A 56 -5.62 17.38 10.91
C SER A 56 -6.41 16.80 12.08
N ASN A 57 -5.74 16.63 13.21
CA ASN A 57 -6.27 16.13 14.49
C ASN A 57 -7.46 16.94 15.08
N ASN A 58 -7.73 18.14 14.57
CA ASN A 58 -8.83 19.00 14.95
C ASN A 58 -9.83 19.21 13.80
N TRP A 59 -9.85 18.30 12.81
CA TRP A 59 -10.76 18.32 11.66
C TRP A 59 -10.65 19.57 10.78
N LYS A 60 -9.47 20.18 10.71
CA LYS A 60 -9.19 21.25 9.74
C LYS A 60 -8.61 20.65 8.47
N GLU A 61 -9.08 21.09 7.29
CA GLU A 61 -8.43 20.76 6.03
C GLU A 61 -6.99 21.31 6.04
N ILE A 62 -6.01 20.43 5.85
CA ILE A 62 -4.58 20.79 5.80
C ILE A 62 -4.05 20.74 4.36
N GLY A 63 -4.73 20.04 3.46
CA GLY A 63 -4.45 20.10 2.04
C GLY A 63 -5.07 18.96 1.26
N ARG A 64 -4.87 19.00 -0.05
CA ARG A 64 -5.34 17.97 -0.99
C ARG A 64 -4.17 17.19 -1.54
N LEU A 65 -4.39 15.94 -1.93
CA LEU A 65 -3.35 15.11 -2.53
C LEU A 65 -2.68 15.78 -3.72
N ARG A 66 -3.46 16.42 -4.60
CA ARG A 66 -2.93 17.17 -5.75
C ARG A 66 -1.96 18.28 -5.35
N SER A 67 -2.25 19.02 -4.28
CA SER A 67 -1.38 20.10 -3.80
C SER A 67 -0.17 19.60 -3.00
N LEU A 68 -0.30 18.43 -2.35
CA LEU A 68 0.73 17.85 -1.48
C LEU A 68 1.48 16.70 -2.16
N PHE A 69 1.31 16.54 -3.48
CA PHE A 69 1.74 15.35 -4.18
C PHE A 69 3.25 15.12 -4.04
N SER A 70 4.07 16.17 -4.14
CA SER A 70 5.52 16.07 -4.00
C SER A 70 5.94 15.45 -2.65
N GLN A 71 5.30 15.84 -1.55
CA GLN A 71 5.61 15.28 -0.23
C GLN A 71 5.02 13.89 -0.06
N VAL A 72 3.76 13.69 -0.46
CA VAL A 72 3.12 12.38 -0.39
C VAL A 72 3.89 11.34 -1.20
N SER A 73 4.38 11.69 -2.39
CA SER A 73 5.22 10.84 -3.23
C SER A 73 6.52 10.44 -2.54
N LYS A 74 7.21 11.40 -1.90
CA LYS A 74 8.43 11.13 -1.12
C LYS A 74 8.19 10.19 0.06
N ILE A 75 7.07 10.35 0.77
CA ILE A 75 6.73 9.56 1.95
C ILE A 75 6.30 8.14 1.54
N SER A 76 5.41 8.04 0.56
CA SER A 76 4.75 6.78 0.17
C SER A 76 5.47 6.00 -0.93
N ARG A 77 6.47 6.60 -1.58
CA ARG A 77 7.17 6.07 -2.78
C ARG A 77 6.23 5.78 -3.95
N ILE A 78 5.14 6.55 -4.04
CA ILE A 78 4.16 6.47 -5.12
C ILE A 78 4.50 7.55 -6.14
N ASP A 79 4.64 7.15 -7.40
CA ASP A 79 4.96 8.04 -8.51
C ASP A 79 3.76 8.93 -8.88
N GLU A 80 4.04 10.13 -9.40
CA GLU A 80 3.05 11.07 -9.95
C GLU A 80 2.14 10.42 -10.99
N ALA A 81 2.69 9.57 -11.85
CA ALA A 81 1.90 8.86 -12.86
C ALA A 81 0.78 7.98 -12.27
N VAL A 82 0.85 7.61 -10.99
CA VAL A 82 -0.13 6.72 -10.33
C VAL A 82 -1.39 7.48 -9.90
N SER A 83 -1.26 8.76 -9.53
CA SER A 83 -2.27 9.40 -8.67
C SER A 83 -3.23 10.34 -9.40
N TYR A 84 -2.93 10.72 -10.65
CA TYR A 84 -3.66 11.81 -11.31
C TYR A 84 -4.86 11.39 -12.17
N ASP A 85 -4.98 10.12 -12.55
CA ASP A 85 -5.98 9.70 -13.54
C ASP A 85 -6.67 8.37 -13.22
N GLY A 86 -6.72 7.97 -11.95
CA GLY A 86 -7.23 6.64 -11.57
C GLY A 86 -6.41 5.54 -12.24
N SER A 87 -5.08 5.68 -12.18
CA SER A 87 -4.15 4.89 -12.99
C SER A 87 -4.44 3.40 -12.87
N ASN A 88 -4.50 2.75 -14.03
CA ASN A 88 -4.68 1.31 -14.08
C ASN A 88 -3.48 0.66 -13.39
N LEU A 89 -3.71 0.05 -12.22
CA LEU A 89 -2.67 -0.65 -11.48
C LEU A 89 -1.97 -1.70 -12.35
N ASP A 90 -2.61 -2.17 -13.43
CA ASP A 90 -2.07 -3.06 -14.48
C ASP A 90 -0.86 -2.54 -15.22
N MET A 91 -0.56 -1.25 -15.14
CA MET A 91 0.70 -0.70 -15.64
C MET A 91 1.89 -1.04 -14.76
N PHE A 92 1.67 -1.42 -13.49
CA PHE A 92 2.72 -1.75 -12.55
C PHE A 92 2.88 -3.25 -12.41
N SER A 93 4.14 -3.69 -12.42
CA SER A 93 4.49 -5.07 -12.12
C SER A 93 4.05 -5.43 -10.70
N ILE A 94 3.85 -6.73 -10.46
CA ILE A 94 3.52 -7.23 -9.13
C ILE A 94 4.57 -6.77 -8.12
N ALA A 95 5.86 -6.79 -8.49
CA ALA A 95 6.92 -6.32 -7.60
C ALA A 95 6.78 -4.85 -7.21
N GLN A 96 6.38 -3.98 -8.15
CA GLN A 96 6.17 -2.57 -7.88
C GLN A 96 4.95 -2.35 -6.98
N ARG A 97 3.88 -3.12 -7.17
CA ARG A 97 2.70 -3.08 -6.29
C ARG A 97 3.06 -3.56 -4.88
N MET A 98 3.80 -4.66 -4.75
CA MET A 98 4.27 -5.19 -3.46
C MET A 98 5.23 -4.23 -2.75
N SER A 99 6.17 -3.61 -3.46
CA SER A 99 7.14 -2.68 -2.85
C SER A 99 6.50 -1.41 -2.30
N ARG A 100 5.37 -0.98 -2.86
CA ARG A 100 4.58 0.15 -2.33
C ARG A 100 3.83 -0.21 -1.05
N ALA A 101 3.49 -1.48 -0.86
CA ALA A 101 2.88 -1.97 0.36
C ALA A 101 3.90 -2.34 1.44
N SER A 102 5.16 -2.64 1.07
CA SER A 102 6.16 -3.20 1.99
C SER A 102 6.60 -2.26 3.12
N GLN A 103 6.33 -0.96 3.02
CA GLN A 103 6.65 0.01 4.07
C GLN A 103 5.53 0.16 5.11
N ARG A 104 4.42 -0.54 4.93
CA ARG A 104 3.24 -0.44 5.80
C ARG A 104 3.26 -1.56 6.84
N SER A 105 2.63 -1.26 7.97
CA SER A 105 2.62 -2.06 9.18
C SER A 105 1.20 -2.45 9.57
N THR A 106 1.03 -3.75 9.79
CA THR A 106 -0.23 -4.36 10.20
C THR A 106 -0.25 -4.61 11.70
N THR A 107 -1.46 -4.63 12.28
CA THR A 107 -1.63 -5.09 13.66
C THR A 107 -1.66 -6.63 13.74
N ARG A 108 -2.28 -7.28 12.75
CA ARG A 108 -2.31 -8.73 12.63
C ARG A 108 -1.48 -9.18 11.45
N VAL A 109 -0.80 -10.31 11.57
CA VAL A 109 0.08 -10.83 10.52
C VAL A 109 -0.71 -11.07 9.23
N GLU A 110 -1.93 -11.61 9.33
CA GLU A 110 -2.78 -11.88 8.17
C GLU A 110 -3.27 -10.61 7.44
N ASP A 111 -3.35 -9.46 8.13
CA ASP A 111 -3.82 -8.21 7.52
C ASP A 111 -2.86 -7.72 6.42
N ILE A 112 -1.61 -8.22 6.37
CA ILE A 112 -0.63 -7.90 5.31
C ILE A 112 -1.11 -8.42 3.95
N ALA A 113 -1.85 -9.52 3.96
CA ALA A 113 -2.45 -10.07 2.75
C ALA A 113 -3.76 -9.34 2.42
N TYR A 114 -4.58 -9.07 3.44
CA TYR A 114 -5.93 -8.54 3.25
C TYR A 114 -5.95 -7.09 2.76
N CYS A 115 -4.99 -6.28 3.22
CA CYS A 115 -4.81 -4.92 2.74
C CYS A 115 -4.39 -4.84 1.25
N LEU A 116 -3.94 -5.96 0.66
CA LEU A 116 -3.45 -6.04 -0.71
C LEU A 116 -4.51 -6.53 -1.72
N PHE A 117 -5.64 -7.09 -1.26
CA PHE A 117 -6.66 -7.68 -2.15
C PHE A 117 -7.13 -6.71 -3.22
N GLY A 118 -7.38 -5.48 -2.82
CA GLY A 118 -7.80 -4.41 -3.73
C GLY A 118 -6.78 -4.06 -4.79
N ILE A 119 -5.49 -4.11 -4.42
CA ILE A 119 -4.37 -3.72 -5.28
C ILE A 119 -4.08 -4.78 -6.33
N PHE A 120 -4.35 -6.05 -6.01
CA PHE A 120 -4.17 -7.19 -6.91
C PHE A 120 -5.46 -7.73 -7.52
N ASP A 121 -6.59 -7.06 -7.25
CA ASP A 121 -7.93 -7.52 -7.63
C ASP A 121 -8.19 -9.01 -7.30
N VAL A 122 -7.79 -9.42 -6.10
CA VAL A 122 -7.96 -10.80 -5.60
C VAL A 122 -9.22 -10.89 -4.75
N ASN A 123 -9.96 -11.99 -4.95
CA ASN A 123 -11.09 -12.35 -4.10
C ASN A 123 -10.80 -13.67 -3.40
N MET A 124 -10.54 -13.62 -2.09
CA MET A 124 -10.34 -14.80 -1.25
C MET A 124 -10.98 -14.60 0.13
N PRO A 125 -11.46 -15.68 0.80
CA PRO A 125 -12.04 -15.57 2.14
C PRO A 125 -11.05 -15.03 3.18
N LEU A 126 -11.51 -14.10 4.02
CA LEU A 126 -10.81 -13.64 5.22
C LEU A 126 -10.89 -14.72 6.29
N LEU A 127 -9.77 -15.36 6.61
CA LEU A 127 -9.63 -16.36 7.66
C LEU A 127 -8.74 -15.82 8.78
N TYR A 128 -9.33 -15.19 9.78
CA TYR A 128 -8.57 -14.72 10.94
C TYR A 128 -8.00 -15.90 11.74
N GLY A 129 -6.74 -15.79 12.14
CA GLY A 129 -5.99 -16.86 12.81
C GLY A 129 -5.19 -17.78 11.88
N GLU A 130 -5.18 -17.54 10.57
CA GLU A 130 -4.31 -18.29 9.64
C GLU A 130 -2.85 -17.81 9.62
N GLY A 131 -2.58 -16.62 10.18
CA GLY A 131 -1.24 -16.03 10.28
C GLY A 131 -0.60 -15.80 8.92
N GLU A 132 0.68 -16.16 8.78
CA GLU A 132 1.47 -15.99 7.54
C GLU A 132 0.89 -16.76 6.33
N LYS A 133 0.05 -17.77 6.56
CA LYS A 133 -0.62 -18.52 5.48
C LYS A 133 -1.54 -17.62 4.64
N ALA A 134 -2.05 -16.52 5.19
CA ALA A 134 -2.84 -15.55 4.45
C ALA A 134 -2.05 -14.98 3.27
N PHE A 135 -0.77 -14.70 3.48
CA PHE A 135 0.10 -14.12 2.46
C PHE A 135 0.46 -15.14 1.38
N LEU A 136 0.68 -16.40 1.75
CA LEU A 136 0.87 -17.49 0.78
C LEU A 136 -0.37 -17.65 -0.12
N ARG A 137 -1.57 -17.66 0.46
CA ARG A 137 -2.82 -17.72 -0.31
C ARG A 137 -2.99 -16.52 -1.24
N LEU A 138 -2.61 -15.32 -0.80
CA LEU A 138 -2.59 -14.14 -1.67
C LEU A 138 -1.68 -14.37 -2.88
N GLN A 139 -0.46 -14.86 -2.67
CA GLN A 139 0.46 -15.15 -3.78
C GLN A 139 -0.11 -16.21 -4.74
N GLU A 140 -0.72 -17.28 -4.22
CA GLU A 140 -1.40 -18.30 -5.03
C GLU A 140 -2.51 -17.70 -5.89
N GLU A 141 -3.35 -16.83 -5.33
CA GLU A 141 -4.42 -16.15 -6.09
C GLU A 141 -3.87 -15.20 -7.15
N ILE A 142 -2.77 -14.50 -6.88
CA ILE A 142 -2.09 -13.65 -7.86
C ILE A 142 -1.56 -14.52 -9.01
N MET A 143 -0.91 -15.65 -8.71
CA MET A 143 -0.35 -16.58 -9.70
C MET A 143 -1.41 -17.20 -10.61
N LYS A 144 -2.63 -17.41 -10.12
CA LYS A 144 -3.74 -17.92 -10.94
C LYS A 144 -4.16 -16.96 -12.06
N ARG A 145 -3.86 -15.67 -11.90
CA ARG A 145 -4.34 -14.60 -12.78
C ARG A 145 -3.24 -13.88 -13.55
N SER A 146 -1.98 -14.05 -13.14
CA SER A 146 -0.83 -13.37 -13.74
C SER A 146 0.36 -14.30 -13.90
N ASN A 147 1.05 -14.17 -15.05
CA ASN A 147 2.31 -14.83 -15.34
C ASN A 147 3.54 -13.94 -15.03
N ASP A 148 3.32 -12.78 -14.40
CA ASP A 148 4.38 -11.83 -14.06
C ASP A 148 5.32 -12.41 -13.00
N GLN A 149 6.51 -12.83 -13.44
CA GLN A 149 7.55 -13.43 -12.61
C GLN A 149 8.13 -12.45 -11.58
N SER A 150 7.84 -11.15 -11.69
CA SER A 150 8.26 -10.16 -10.69
C SER A 150 7.65 -10.41 -9.31
N LEU A 151 6.61 -11.25 -9.20
CA LEU A 151 6.11 -11.78 -7.93
C LEU A 151 7.21 -12.40 -7.05
N PHE A 152 8.29 -12.92 -7.64
CA PHE A 152 9.43 -13.49 -6.92
C PHE A 152 10.62 -12.53 -6.80
N ALA A 153 10.57 -11.37 -7.45
CA ALA A 153 11.68 -10.43 -7.55
C ALA A 153 11.55 -9.21 -6.62
N TRP A 154 10.49 -9.13 -5.80
CA TRP A 154 10.30 -8.01 -4.88
C TRP A 154 11.05 -8.24 -3.56
N THR A 155 11.73 -7.20 -3.11
CA THR A 155 12.38 -7.17 -1.79
C THR A 155 11.49 -6.42 -0.82
N GLY A 156 10.94 -7.14 0.16
CA GLY A 156 10.18 -6.58 1.27
C GLY A 156 10.74 -7.04 2.60
N CYS A 157 10.50 -6.28 3.65
CA CYS A 157 10.82 -6.66 5.03
C CYS A 157 9.83 -7.74 5.52
N ILE A 158 9.77 -8.89 4.83
CA ILE A 158 9.27 -10.11 5.48
C ILE A 158 10.48 -10.68 6.19
N ALA A 159 10.38 -10.82 7.52
CA ALA A 159 11.41 -11.44 8.34
C ALA A 159 11.95 -12.68 7.63
N ASN A 160 13.29 -12.76 7.55
CA ASN A 160 14.07 -13.75 6.82
C ASN A 160 13.33 -15.09 6.62
N PRO A 161 13.06 -15.54 5.38
CA PRO A 161 12.76 -16.95 5.19
C PRO A 161 13.96 -17.74 5.73
N PRO A 162 13.74 -18.89 6.42
CA PRO A 162 14.86 -19.74 6.83
C PRO A 162 15.70 -20.04 5.58
N PRO A 163 17.03 -20.16 5.71
CA PRO A 163 17.88 -20.43 4.56
C PRO A 163 17.43 -21.73 3.91
N SER A 164 16.68 -21.62 2.81
CA SER A 164 16.38 -22.75 1.96
C SER A 164 17.70 -23.10 1.30
N SER A 165 18.33 -24.17 1.78
CA SER A 165 19.44 -24.84 1.10
C SER A 165 18.92 -25.39 -0.23
N TYR A 166 18.75 -24.52 -1.22
CA TYR A 166 18.61 -24.92 -2.61
C TYR A 166 20.02 -25.17 -3.15
N SER A 167 20.48 -26.41 -2.97
CA SER A 167 21.52 -26.97 -3.84
C SER A 167 20.89 -27.18 -5.21
N GLY A 168 21.13 -26.26 -6.13
CA GLY A 168 20.71 -26.40 -7.51
C GLY A 168 21.19 -27.74 -8.08
N PHE A 169 20.29 -28.40 -8.79
CA PHE A 169 20.61 -29.54 -9.64
C PHE A 169 21.73 -29.13 -10.59
N ARG A 170 22.87 -29.81 -10.49
CA ARG A 170 23.84 -29.88 -11.59
C ARG A 170 23.21 -30.75 -12.67
N GLU A 171 23.08 -30.18 -13.86
CA GLU A 171 22.86 -30.95 -15.08
C GLU A 171 24.11 -31.81 -15.33
N ASP A 172 23.89 -33.11 -15.49
CA ASP A 172 24.83 -34.05 -16.12
C ASP A 172 24.47 -34.18 -17.61
#